data_AF-A0A6P0Z2F4-F1
#
_entry.id   AF-A0A6P0Z2F4-F1
#
_cell.length_a   1.000
_cell.length_b   1.000
_cell.length_c   1.000
_cell.angle_alpha   90.00
_cell.angle_beta   90.00
_cell.angle_gamma   90.00
#
_symmetry.space_group_name_H-M   'P 1'
#
loop_
_entity.id
_entity.type
_entity.pdbx_description
1 polymer ?
#
loop_
_entity_poly.entity_id
_entity_poly.type
_entity_poly.pdbx_seq_one_letter_code
_entity_poly.pdbx_strand_id
1 'polypeptide(L)'
;MTSVPPLAQSSTLEELLLLEAQVTPSVLGIEVFQQLKQHQDWPGILIINQQDKLVGMVLRRHIFDNIGQPFATELFLKRPIRSFLDDNPDCCTPLILSYQDKIEEAVQQGLDRSNLEQCDPIVVEYQHPQLPDLHSYFVLDWPTLLLAHSQILQGVNQRVRQQSQFNEQQTTQIYSQTIEEHQVELQSQHQLIEQQRQQLLAQAEEIQLLHQRFRYIGQFLSREGENAFQSMFAGANVICHNTNQITSIGQLFASELKTLDSTSVLIEKSSRQVRQLSLQASIAINKQNGAETTGFSLIVG
;
A
#
# COMPACT_ATOMS: atom_id res chain seq x y z
N MET A 1 -54.03 21.94 -1.88
CA MET A 1 -52.78 21.34 -2.39
C MET A 1 -52.83 19.85 -2.10
N THR A 2 -53.45 19.08 -2.99
CA THR A 2 -53.46 17.62 -2.93
C THR A 2 -52.16 17.14 -3.55
N SER A 3 -51.23 16.66 -2.72
CA SER A 3 -49.97 16.09 -3.18
C SER A 3 -50.26 14.80 -3.92
N VAL A 4 -50.24 14.85 -5.25
CA VAL A 4 -50.21 13.66 -6.11
C VAL A 4 -49.00 12.82 -5.67
N PRO A 5 -49.16 11.51 -5.41
CA PRO A 5 -48.05 10.65 -5.02
C PRO A 5 -46.91 10.73 -6.06
N PRO A 6 -45.65 10.67 -5.63
CA PRO A 6 -44.52 10.77 -6.56
C PRO A 6 -44.56 9.58 -7.52
N LEU A 7 -44.70 9.86 -8.81
CA LEU A 7 -44.72 8.85 -9.87
C LEU A 7 -43.42 8.04 -9.85
N ALA A 8 -43.56 6.72 -9.98
CA ALA A 8 -42.46 5.78 -10.01
C ALA A 8 -42.31 5.17 -11.42
N GLN A 9 -41.24 4.42 -11.66
CA GLN A 9 -41.05 3.70 -12.93
C GLN A 9 -42.15 2.67 -13.24
N SER A 10 -42.85 2.20 -12.20
CA SER A 10 -43.98 1.28 -12.33
C SER A 10 -45.32 1.99 -12.50
N SER A 11 -45.35 3.33 -12.49
CA SER A 11 -46.60 4.09 -12.62
C SER A 11 -47.21 3.91 -14.00
N THR A 12 -48.53 3.77 -14.01
CA THR A 12 -49.33 3.50 -15.21
C THR A 12 -50.15 4.72 -15.60
N LEU A 13 -50.82 4.65 -16.75
CA LEU A 13 -51.66 5.74 -17.25
C LEU A 13 -52.85 6.07 -16.33
N GLU A 14 -53.26 5.14 -15.44
CA GLU A 14 -54.33 5.37 -14.46
C GLU A 14 -54.03 6.48 -13.45
N GLU A 15 -52.75 6.71 -13.17
CA GLU A 15 -52.29 7.69 -12.19
C GLU A 15 -52.31 9.12 -12.76
N LEU A 16 -52.63 9.28 -14.05
CA LEU A 16 -52.64 10.55 -14.75
C LEU A 16 -54.03 11.21 -14.77
N LEU A 17 -54.04 12.52 -15.02
CA LEU A 17 -55.27 13.24 -15.26
C LEU A 17 -55.81 12.88 -16.65
N LEU A 18 -56.83 12.04 -16.66
CA LEU A 18 -57.54 11.60 -17.86
C LEU A 18 -58.81 12.43 -18.05
N LEU A 19 -59.03 12.92 -19.27
CA LEU A 19 -60.17 13.78 -19.61
C LEU A 19 -61.29 12.97 -20.24
N GLU A 20 -62.50 13.12 -19.70
CA GLU A 20 -63.71 12.56 -20.28
C GLU A 20 -64.33 13.58 -21.25
N ALA A 21 -63.92 13.52 -22.51
CA ALA A 21 -64.40 14.40 -23.57
C ALA A 21 -64.97 13.55 -24.72
N GLN A 22 -66.30 13.32 -24.71
CA GLN A 22 -66.95 12.36 -25.60
C GLN A 22 -68.25 12.92 -26.21
N VAL A 23 -68.54 12.57 -27.46
CA VAL A 23 -69.79 12.91 -28.17
C VAL A 23 -70.27 11.75 -29.06
N THR A 24 -71.55 11.75 -29.41
CA THR A 24 -72.10 10.76 -30.35
C THR A 24 -71.86 11.17 -31.82
N PRO A 25 -71.80 10.23 -32.78
CA PRO A 25 -71.43 10.53 -34.16
C PRO A 25 -72.47 11.40 -34.91
N SER A 26 -73.69 11.48 -34.37
CA SER A 26 -74.81 12.28 -34.90
C SER A 26 -74.76 13.75 -34.49
N VAL A 27 -73.94 14.12 -33.50
CA VAL A 27 -73.77 15.51 -33.04
C VAL A 27 -73.27 16.37 -34.18
N LEU A 28 -73.81 17.58 -34.34
CA LEU A 28 -73.42 18.48 -35.42
C LEU A 28 -72.01 19.04 -35.18
N GLY A 29 -71.24 19.25 -36.24
CA GLY A 29 -69.89 19.81 -36.15
C GLY A 29 -69.85 21.16 -35.40
N ILE A 30 -70.90 21.98 -35.51
CA ILE A 30 -71.02 23.23 -34.76
C ILE A 30 -71.13 23.04 -33.24
N GLU A 31 -71.78 21.98 -32.77
CA GLU A 31 -71.93 21.68 -31.35
C GLU A 31 -70.59 21.20 -30.77
N VAL A 32 -69.88 20.34 -31.51
CA VAL A 32 -68.51 19.90 -31.16
C VAL A 32 -67.55 21.08 -31.09
N PHE A 33 -67.61 22.00 -32.06
CA PHE A 33 -66.81 23.23 -32.05
C PHE A 33 -67.12 24.11 -30.83
N GLN A 34 -68.40 24.28 -30.49
CA GLN A 34 -68.80 25.06 -29.31
C GLN A 34 -68.31 24.43 -28.02
N GLN A 35 -68.38 23.10 -27.88
CA GLN A 35 -67.86 22.38 -26.71
C GLN A 35 -66.33 22.59 -26.56
N LEU A 36 -65.56 22.43 -27.64
CA LEU A 36 -64.12 22.73 -27.60
C LEU A 36 -63.84 24.20 -27.30
N LYS A 37 -64.67 25.14 -27.78
CA LYS A 37 -64.50 26.56 -27.47
C LYS A 37 -64.76 26.86 -25.98
N GLN A 38 -65.73 26.18 -25.38
CA GLN A 38 -66.06 26.32 -23.95
C GLN A 38 -65.02 25.64 -23.05
N HIS A 39 -64.50 24.48 -23.46
CA HIS A 39 -63.48 23.72 -22.73
C HIS A 39 -62.11 23.89 -23.40
N GLN A 40 -61.37 24.93 -22.98
CA GLN A 40 -60.04 25.22 -23.52
C GLN A 40 -59.01 24.11 -23.21
N ASP A 41 -59.22 23.40 -22.10
CA ASP A 41 -58.33 22.34 -21.62
C ASP A 41 -58.51 21.02 -22.38
N TRP A 42 -59.48 20.91 -23.30
CA TRP A 42 -59.69 19.71 -24.10
C TRP A 42 -58.81 19.74 -25.35
N PRO A 43 -57.83 18.81 -25.46
CA PRO A 43 -56.96 18.74 -26.64
C PRO A 43 -57.68 18.09 -27.84
N GLY A 44 -58.76 17.35 -27.58
CA GLY A 44 -59.64 16.74 -28.58
C GLY A 44 -60.90 16.18 -27.95
N ILE A 45 -61.81 15.66 -28.78
CA ILE A 45 -63.05 15.00 -28.36
C ILE A 45 -63.13 13.62 -29.03
N LEU A 46 -63.54 12.63 -28.26
CA LEU A 46 -63.79 11.27 -28.70
C LEU A 46 -65.19 11.12 -29.29
N ILE A 47 -65.29 10.33 -30.36
CA ILE A 47 -66.57 10.03 -30.99
C ILE A 47 -66.89 8.57 -30.67
N ILE A 48 -67.92 8.37 -29.87
CA ILE A 48 -68.32 7.06 -29.36
C ILE A 48 -69.73 6.75 -29.84
N ASN A 49 -69.93 5.55 -30.38
CA ASN A 49 -71.24 5.13 -30.87
C ASN A 49 -72.17 4.67 -29.72
N GLN A 50 -73.41 4.30 -30.04
CA GLN A 50 -74.39 3.82 -29.07
C GLN A 50 -74.06 2.45 -28.43
N GLN A 51 -72.97 1.80 -28.87
CA GLN A 51 -72.49 0.52 -28.35
C GLN A 51 -71.18 0.69 -27.57
N ASP A 52 -70.89 1.91 -27.10
CA ASP A 52 -69.65 2.26 -26.39
C ASP A 52 -68.37 1.92 -27.17
N LYS A 53 -68.41 1.94 -28.50
CA LYS A 53 -67.21 1.73 -29.34
C LYS A 53 -66.67 3.04 -29.84
N LEU A 54 -65.35 3.20 -29.75
CA LEU A 54 -64.62 4.31 -30.33
C LEU A 54 -64.73 4.27 -31.87
N VAL A 55 -65.25 5.35 -32.44
CA VAL A 55 -65.33 5.57 -33.90
C VAL A 55 -64.11 6.35 -34.39
N GLY A 56 -63.59 7.25 -33.55
CA GLY A 56 -62.41 8.06 -33.83
C GLY A 56 -62.25 9.19 -32.82
N MET A 57 -61.21 10.01 -33.01
CA MET A 57 -60.96 11.20 -32.21
C MET A 57 -60.82 12.41 -33.12
N VAL A 58 -61.42 13.52 -32.74
CA VAL A 58 -61.23 14.79 -33.43
C VAL A 58 -60.42 15.73 -32.57
N LEU A 59 -59.25 16.12 -33.09
CA LEU A 59 -58.36 17.03 -32.39
C LEU A 59 -58.87 18.47 -32.47
N ARG A 60 -58.59 19.23 -31.40
CA ARG A 60 -58.88 20.66 -31.35
C ARG A 60 -58.27 21.39 -32.54
N ARG A 61 -56.98 21.17 -32.81
CA ARG A 61 -56.27 21.83 -33.93
C ARG A 61 -56.98 21.62 -35.27
N HIS A 62 -57.39 20.39 -35.58
CA HIS A 62 -58.05 20.07 -36.85
C HIS A 62 -59.40 20.77 -37.03
N ILE A 63 -60.20 20.90 -35.96
CA ILE A 63 -61.46 21.64 -36.05
C ILE A 63 -61.22 23.14 -36.28
N PHE A 64 -60.27 23.72 -35.55
CA PHE A 64 -60.03 25.16 -35.62
C PHE A 64 -59.32 25.56 -36.93
N ASP A 65 -58.41 24.72 -37.42
CA ASP A 65 -57.74 24.91 -38.72
C ASP A 65 -58.73 24.81 -39.88
N ASN A 66 -59.66 23.85 -39.83
CA ASN A 66 -60.69 23.70 -40.86
C ASN A 66 -61.70 24.86 -40.87
N ILE A 67 -62.05 25.43 -39.71
CA ILE A 67 -62.96 26.59 -39.65
C ILE A 67 -62.36 27.86 -40.28
N GLY A 68 -61.03 27.95 -40.34
CA GLY A 68 -60.33 29.03 -41.05
C GLY A 68 -60.44 28.97 -42.57
N GLN A 69 -60.92 27.87 -43.15
CA GLN A 69 -61.02 27.66 -44.59
C GLN A 69 -62.34 28.21 -45.19
N PRO A 70 -62.34 28.67 -46.45
CA PRO A 70 -63.57 29.05 -47.15
C PRO A 70 -64.59 27.89 -47.15
N PHE A 71 -65.88 28.19 -46.97
CA PHE A 71 -67.00 27.22 -46.95
C PHE A 71 -66.99 26.18 -45.81
N ALA A 72 -66.10 26.28 -44.83
CA ALA A 72 -66.03 25.36 -43.69
C ALA A 72 -67.36 25.23 -42.91
N THR A 73 -68.16 26.31 -42.89
CA THR A 73 -69.47 26.29 -42.24
C THR A 73 -70.47 25.38 -42.96
N GLU A 74 -70.46 25.35 -44.29
CA GLU A 74 -71.35 24.46 -45.07
C GLU A 74 -70.80 23.05 -45.20
N LEU A 75 -69.48 22.90 -45.30
CA LEU A 75 -68.82 21.61 -45.53
C LEU A 75 -68.65 20.78 -44.24
N PHE A 76 -68.55 21.43 -43.07
CA PHE A 76 -68.28 20.77 -41.79
C PHE A 76 -69.32 21.10 -40.70
N LEU A 77 -69.56 22.37 -40.39
CA LEU A 77 -70.32 22.76 -39.19
C LEU A 77 -71.80 22.33 -39.20
N LYS A 78 -72.43 22.24 -40.38
CA LYS A 78 -73.83 21.84 -40.54
C LYS A 78 -74.04 20.33 -40.70
N ARG A 79 -72.98 19.54 -40.78
CA ARG A 79 -73.04 18.07 -40.94
C ARG A 79 -72.77 17.38 -39.60
N PRO A 80 -73.24 16.13 -39.43
CA PRO A 80 -72.84 15.30 -38.30
C PRO A 80 -71.31 15.16 -38.25
N ILE A 81 -70.73 15.12 -37.05
CA ILE A 81 -69.28 15.00 -36.85
C ILE A 81 -68.70 13.74 -37.48
N ARG A 82 -69.51 12.69 -37.64
CA ARG A 82 -69.14 11.49 -38.40
C ARG A 82 -68.67 11.81 -39.82
N SER A 83 -69.33 12.74 -40.52
CA SER A 83 -68.92 13.13 -41.87
C SER A 83 -67.51 13.70 -41.90
N PHE A 84 -67.07 14.37 -40.84
CA PHE A 84 -65.71 14.89 -40.74
C PHE A 84 -64.67 13.78 -40.62
N LEU A 85 -64.98 12.74 -39.85
CA LEU A 85 -64.13 11.54 -39.74
C LEU A 85 -64.02 10.83 -41.09
N ASP A 86 -65.16 10.64 -41.77
CA ASP A 86 -65.21 9.97 -43.07
C ASP A 86 -64.42 10.75 -44.14
N ASP A 87 -64.45 12.09 -44.08
CA ASP A 87 -63.74 12.98 -45.01
C ASP A 87 -62.23 13.12 -44.64
N ASN A 88 -61.81 12.78 -43.41
CA ASN A 88 -60.43 12.92 -42.91
C ASN A 88 -59.96 11.69 -42.09
N PRO A 89 -59.87 10.49 -42.70
CA PRO A 89 -59.60 9.26 -41.97
C PRO A 89 -58.22 9.26 -41.29
N ASP A 90 -57.18 9.75 -41.98
CA ASP A 90 -55.79 9.69 -41.47
C ASP A 90 -55.55 10.60 -40.27
N CYS A 91 -56.25 11.73 -40.17
CA CYS A 91 -56.08 12.70 -39.07
C CYS A 91 -56.92 12.37 -37.83
N CYS A 92 -57.71 11.29 -37.87
CA CYS A 92 -58.69 10.98 -36.84
C CYS A 92 -58.54 9.56 -36.24
N THR A 93 -57.47 8.84 -36.58
CA THR A 93 -57.10 7.55 -35.98
C THR A 93 -56.17 7.76 -34.78
N PRO A 94 -56.69 7.76 -33.54
CA PRO A 94 -55.86 7.94 -32.37
C PRO A 94 -55.00 6.70 -32.08
N LEU A 95 -53.84 6.90 -31.44
CA LEU A 95 -53.20 5.81 -30.70
C LEU A 95 -54.08 5.49 -29.48
N ILE A 96 -54.38 4.20 -29.32
CA ILE A 96 -55.14 3.68 -28.18
C ILE A 96 -54.17 2.90 -27.31
N LEU A 97 -54.10 3.27 -26.03
CA LEU A 97 -53.30 2.60 -25.01
C LEU A 97 -54.20 2.08 -23.91
N SER A 98 -53.78 1.01 -23.25
CA SER A 98 -54.49 0.48 -22.09
C SER A 98 -54.29 1.39 -20.89
N TYR A 99 -55.34 1.50 -20.07
CA TYR A 99 -55.32 2.17 -18.76
C TYR A 99 -54.20 1.65 -17.84
N GLN A 100 -53.75 0.41 -18.05
CA GLN A 100 -52.69 -0.25 -17.27
C GLN A 100 -51.30 -0.13 -17.90
N ASP A 101 -51.17 0.45 -19.09
CA ASP A 101 -49.88 0.62 -19.74
C ASP A 101 -48.99 1.55 -18.90
N LYS A 102 -47.69 1.28 -18.92
CA LYS A 102 -46.73 2.13 -18.19
C LYS A 102 -46.56 3.46 -18.90
N ILE A 103 -46.34 4.50 -18.09
CA ILE A 103 -46.07 5.85 -18.60
C ILE A 103 -44.86 5.88 -19.56
N GLU A 104 -43.81 5.11 -19.27
CA GLU A 104 -42.63 5.01 -20.12
C GLU A 104 -42.94 4.39 -21.50
N GLU A 105 -43.69 3.29 -21.51
CA GLU A 105 -44.10 2.59 -22.73
C GLU A 105 -45.03 3.48 -23.57
N ALA A 106 -45.94 4.22 -22.91
CA ALA A 106 -46.83 5.17 -23.55
C ALA A 106 -46.08 6.34 -24.22
N VAL A 107 -45.03 6.86 -23.57
CA VAL A 107 -44.17 7.91 -24.16
C VAL A 107 -43.44 7.38 -25.39
N GLN A 108 -42.86 6.17 -25.31
CA GLN A 108 -42.16 5.57 -26.46
C GLN A 108 -43.10 5.40 -27.65
N GLN A 109 -44.28 4.80 -27.43
CA GLN A 109 -45.29 4.62 -28.47
C GLN A 109 -45.82 5.95 -29.03
N GLY A 110 -45.89 7.00 -28.21
CA GLY A 110 -46.24 8.34 -28.68
C GLY A 110 -45.15 9.00 -29.53
N LEU A 111 -43.88 8.80 -29.16
CA LEU A 111 -42.73 9.32 -29.91
C LEU A 111 -42.49 8.57 -31.23
N ASP A 112 -42.86 7.31 -31.31
CA ASP A 112 -42.72 6.49 -32.54
C ASP A 112 -43.73 6.83 -33.63
N ARG A 113 -44.68 7.75 -33.35
CA ARG A 113 -45.66 8.22 -34.34
C ARG A 113 -45.01 9.06 -35.45
N SER A 114 -45.74 9.17 -36.56
CA SER A 114 -45.35 10.04 -37.67
C SER A 114 -45.17 11.50 -37.20
N ASN A 115 -44.23 12.25 -37.81
CA ASN A 115 -43.86 13.61 -37.38
C ASN A 115 -45.04 14.62 -37.33
N LEU A 116 -46.18 14.32 -37.95
CA LEU A 116 -47.38 15.18 -37.94
C LEU A 116 -48.26 14.97 -36.68
N GLU A 117 -48.09 13.84 -35.99
CA GLU A 117 -48.97 13.33 -34.90
C GLU A 117 -48.21 13.09 -33.57
N GLN A 118 -46.90 13.33 -33.57
CA GLN A 118 -45.99 13.04 -32.46
C GLN A 118 -46.30 13.83 -31.16
N CYS A 119 -47.17 14.84 -31.24
CA CYS A 119 -47.64 15.64 -30.11
C CYS A 119 -49.16 15.58 -29.93
N ASP A 120 -49.83 14.64 -30.58
CA ASP A 120 -51.28 14.52 -30.49
C ASP A 120 -51.71 13.79 -29.22
N PRO A 121 -52.87 14.17 -28.65
CA PRO A 121 -53.41 13.48 -27.49
C PRO A 121 -53.63 11.99 -27.79
N ILE A 122 -53.58 11.21 -26.72
CA ILE A 122 -53.67 9.74 -26.75
C ILE A 122 -55.04 9.33 -26.23
N VAL A 123 -55.58 8.24 -26.76
CA VAL A 123 -56.77 7.62 -26.18
C VAL A 123 -56.35 6.55 -25.20
N VAL A 124 -56.89 6.63 -23.99
CA VAL A 124 -56.69 5.62 -22.95
C VAL A 124 -57.97 4.81 -22.83
N GLU A 125 -57.86 3.52 -23.07
CA GLU A 125 -58.95 2.57 -22.96
C GLU A 125 -58.90 1.86 -21.60
N TYR A 126 -59.99 1.95 -20.86
CA TYR A 126 -60.25 1.15 -19.68
C TYR A 126 -61.27 0.07 -20.01
N GLN A 127 -60.84 -1.18 -19.91
CA GLN A 127 -61.71 -2.34 -20.02
C GLN A 127 -62.06 -2.85 -18.62
N HIS A 128 -63.36 -2.96 -18.31
CA HIS A 128 -63.77 -3.42 -16.99
C HIS A 128 -63.43 -4.90 -16.78
N PRO A 129 -62.70 -5.29 -15.72
CA PRO A 129 -62.20 -6.67 -15.55
C PRO A 129 -63.29 -7.74 -15.48
N GLN A 130 -64.49 -7.37 -15.05
CA GLN A 130 -65.62 -8.30 -14.85
C GLN A 130 -66.67 -8.21 -15.96
N LEU A 131 -66.59 -7.18 -16.82
CA LEU A 131 -67.54 -6.91 -17.90
C LEU A 131 -66.73 -6.59 -19.15
N PRO A 132 -66.25 -7.60 -19.88
CA PRO A 132 -65.33 -7.41 -21.00
C PRO A 132 -65.95 -6.64 -22.17
N ASP A 133 -67.28 -6.53 -22.23
CA ASP A 133 -68.01 -5.74 -23.23
C ASP A 133 -68.12 -4.26 -22.85
N LEU A 134 -67.74 -3.86 -21.64
CA LEU A 134 -67.79 -2.47 -21.17
C LEU A 134 -66.42 -1.82 -21.31
N HIS A 135 -66.33 -0.89 -22.26
CA HIS A 135 -65.15 -0.08 -22.53
C HIS A 135 -65.41 1.37 -22.14
N SER A 136 -64.45 2.01 -21.47
CA SER A 136 -64.46 3.44 -21.20
C SER A 136 -63.23 4.06 -21.83
N TYR A 137 -63.43 5.17 -22.55
CA TYR A 137 -62.35 5.85 -23.26
C TYR A 137 -62.10 7.23 -22.68
N PHE A 138 -60.83 7.56 -22.51
CA PHE A 138 -60.40 8.86 -22.00
C PHE A 138 -59.37 9.50 -22.92
N VAL A 139 -59.28 10.82 -22.86
CA VAL A 139 -58.27 11.60 -23.59
C VAL A 139 -57.13 11.92 -22.63
N LEU A 140 -55.91 11.57 -23.03
CA LEU A 140 -54.67 11.95 -22.36
C LEU A 140 -53.93 12.98 -23.19
N ASP A 141 -53.71 14.16 -22.62
CA ASP A 141 -52.95 15.21 -23.28
C ASP A 141 -51.44 14.89 -23.30
N TRP A 142 -50.77 15.22 -24.40
CA TRP A 142 -49.35 14.89 -24.60
C TRP A 142 -48.42 15.58 -23.58
N PRO A 143 -48.57 16.88 -23.27
CA PRO A 143 -47.82 17.54 -22.20
C PRO A 143 -47.99 16.88 -20.82
N THR A 144 -49.18 16.37 -20.50
CA THR A 144 -49.43 15.67 -19.22
C THR A 144 -48.59 14.38 -19.14
N LEU A 145 -48.56 13.61 -20.22
CA LEU A 145 -47.76 12.39 -20.30
C LEU A 145 -46.25 12.70 -20.22
N LEU A 146 -45.77 13.73 -20.92
CA LEU A 146 -44.37 14.14 -20.85
C LEU A 146 -43.96 14.67 -19.48
N LEU A 147 -44.84 15.45 -18.83
CA LEU A 147 -44.59 15.95 -17.47
C LEU A 147 -44.47 14.78 -16.49
N ALA A 148 -45.37 13.81 -16.59
CA ALA A 148 -45.33 12.59 -15.79
C ALA A 148 -44.03 11.81 -15.99
N HIS A 149 -43.62 11.61 -17.24
CA HIS A 149 -42.35 10.95 -17.57
C HIS A 149 -41.13 11.72 -17.04
N SER A 150 -41.14 13.06 -17.14
CA SER A 150 -40.08 13.90 -16.57
C SER A 150 -39.99 13.75 -15.04
N GLN A 151 -41.10 13.65 -14.33
CA GLN A 151 -41.11 13.44 -12.88
C GLN A 151 -40.49 12.08 -12.51
N ILE A 152 -40.83 11.02 -13.26
CA ILE A 152 -40.23 9.69 -13.10
C ILE A 152 -38.71 9.78 -13.31
N LEU A 153 -38.25 10.39 -14.40
CA LEU A 153 -36.82 10.55 -14.70
C LEU A 153 -36.08 11.37 -13.64
N GLN A 154 -36.71 12.41 -13.09
CA GLN A 154 -36.12 13.18 -11.98
C GLN A 154 -35.92 12.29 -10.74
N GLY A 155 -36.91 11.48 -10.38
CA GLY A 155 -36.80 10.54 -9.27
C GLY A 155 -35.70 9.50 -9.47
N VAL A 156 -35.59 8.94 -10.69
CA VAL A 156 -34.53 7.99 -11.05
C VAL A 156 -33.15 8.63 -10.95
N ASN A 157 -32.96 9.81 -11.55
CA ASN A 157 -31.69 10.53 -11.52
C ASN A 157 -31.26 10.90 -10.10
N GLN A 158 -32.20 11.27 -9.22
CA GLN A 158 -31.91 11.53 -7.82
C GLN A 158 -31.39 10.28 -7.10
N ARG A 159 -32.04 9.12 -7.29
CA ARG A 159 -31.59 7.85 -6.70
C ARG A 159 -30.21 7.44 -7.21
N VAL A 160 -29.95 7.58 -8.51
CA VAL A 160 -28.63 7.30 -9.10
C VAL A 160 -27.56 8.19 -8.47
N ARG A 161 -27.80 9.51 -8.36
CA ARG A 161 -26.85 10.44 -7.74
C ARG A 161 -26.56 10.09 -6.27
N GLN A 162 -27.59 9.76 -5.50
CA GLN A 162 -27.44 9.36 -4.09
C GLN A 162 -26.60 8.08 -3.96
N GLN A 163 -26.86 7.08 -4.81
CA GLN A 163 -26.10 5.83 -4.80
C GLN A 163 -24.63 6.07 -5.18
N SER A 164 -24.36 6.90 -6.20
CA SER A 164 -22.99 7.24 -6.60
C SER A 164 -22.23 7.94 -5.47
N GLN A 165 -22.84 8.91 -4.81
CA GLN A 165 -22.24 9.62 -3.67
C GLN A 165 -21.93 8.69 -2.50
N PHE A 166 -22.87 7.79 -2.18
CA PHE A 166 -22.68 6.81 -1.12
C PHE A 166 -21.50 5.87 -1.43
N ASN A 167 -21.44 5.34 -2.66
CA ASN A 167 -20.35 4.46 -3.08
C ASN A 167 -18.99 5.17 -3.06
N GLU A 168 -18.93 6.43 -3.49
CA GLU A 168 -17.71 7.25 -3.48
C GLU A 168 -17.24 7.52 -2.05
N GLN A 169 -18.17 7.82 -1.13
CA GLN A 169 -17.87 7.98 0.29
C GLN A 169 -17.34 6.70 0.92
N GLN A 170 -17.97 5.55 0.65
CA GLN A 170 -17.48 4.26 1.15
C GLN A 170 -16.09 3.93 0.62
N THR A 171 -15.85 4.16 -0.68
CA THR A 171 -14.54 3.92 -1.30
C THR A 171 -13.47 4.80 -0.67
N THR A 172 -13.78 6.09 -0.46
CA THR A 172 -12.87 7.03 0.19
C THR A 172 -12.56 6.62 1.63
N GLN A 173 -13.56 6.17 2.38
CA GLN A 173 -13.40 5.70 3.77
C GLN A 173 -12.52 4.44 3.86
N ILE A 174 -12.74 3.46 2.97
CA ILE A 174 -11.91 2.26 2.92
C ILE A 174 -10.47 2.63 2.60
N TYR A 175 -10.26 3.49 1.59
CA TYR A 175 -8.93 3.93 1.21
C TYR A 175 -8.21 4.70 2.33
N SER A 176 -8.91 5.60 3.03
CA SER A 176 -8.35 6.30 4.18
C SER A 176 -7.97 5.34 5.30
N GLN A 177 -8.81 4.35 5.60
CA GLN A 177 -8.51 3.34 6.62
C GLN A 177 -7.28 2.52 6.25
N THR A 178 -7.17 2.05 4.99
CA THR A 178 -6.00 1.29 4.54
C THR A 178 -4.72 2.13 4.61
N ILE A 179 -4.78 3.42 4.26
CA ILE A 179 -3.62 4.32 4.42
C ILE A 179 -3.22 4.45 5.88
N GLU A 180 -4.18 4.66 6.79
CA GLU A 180 -3.90 4.77 8.23
C GLU A 180 -3.24 3.49 8.77
N GLU A 181 -3.75 2.33 8.39
CA GLU A 181 -3.16 1.03 8.74
C GLU A 181 -1.71 0.92 8.24
N HIS A 182 -1.45 1.27 6.98
CA HIS A 182 -0.09 1.23 6.41
C HIS A 182 0.84 2.26 7.06
N GLN A 183 0.33 3.45 7.44
CA GLN A 183 1.12 4.46 8.13
C GLN A 183 1.54 3.98 9.52
N VAL A 184 0.63 3.35 10.27
CA VAL A 184 0.94 2.78 11.58
C VAL A 184 2.00 1.67 11.44
N GLU A 185 1.88 0.81 10.44
CA GLU A 185 2.87 -0.23 10.16
C GLU A 185 4.26 0.39 9.85
N LEU A 186 4.33 1.35 8.94
CA LEU A 186 5.57 2.02 8.58
C LEU A 186 6.21 2.75 9.77
N GLN A 187 5.42 3.40 10.60
CA GLN A 187 5.90 4.03 11.83
C GLN A 187 6.50 3.02 12.80
N SER A 188 5.85 1.86 12.97
CA SER A 188 6.37 0.79 13.82
C SER A 188 7.71 0.24 13.31
N GLN A 189 7.84 0.05 11.99
CA GLN A 189 9.08 -0.39 11.36
C GLN A 189 10.20 0.64 11.53
N HIS A 190 9.90 1.93 11.33
CA HIS A 190 10.87 3.01 11.53
C HIS A 190 11.37 3.06 12.98
N GLN A 191 10.48 2.89 13.97
CA GLN A 191 10.88 2.83 15.37
C GLN A 191 11.82 1.65 15.65
N LEU A 192 11.52 0.46 15.11
CA LEU A 192 12.38 -0.71 15.27
C LEU A 192 13.77 -0.50 14.64
N ILE A 193 13.81 0.08 13.44
CA ILE A 193 15.07 0.38 12.74
C ILE A 193 15.90 1.38 13.55
N GLU A 194 15.29 2.44 14.09
CA GLU A 194 16.02 3.41 14.92
C GLU A 194 16.54 2.78 16.22
N GLN A 195 15.77 1.90 16.86
CA GLN A 195 16.25 1.13 18.02
C GLN A 195 17.47 0.26 17.67
N GLN A 196 17.41 -0.48 16.55
CA GLN A 196 18.53 -1.28 16.08
C GLN A 196 19.76 -0.41 15.77
N ARG A 197 19.55 0.75 15.13
CA ARG A 197 20.62 1.70 14.81
C ARG A 197 21.31 2.21 16.07
N GLN A 198 20.54 2.57 17.10
CA GLN A 198 21.08 3.00 18.39
C GLN A 198 21.90 1.89 19.06
N GLN A 199 21.42 0.64 19.02
CA GLN A 199 22.14 -0.49 19.58
C GLN A 199 23.46 -0.77 18.86
N LEU A 200 23.47 -0.69 17.52
CA LEU A 200 24.69 -0.83 16.72
C LEU A 200 25.71 0.28 17.01
N LEU A 201 25.25 1.52 17.21
CA LEU A 201 26.13 2.63 17.60
C LEU A 201 26.76 2.38 18.97
N ALA A 202 25.98 1.94 19.96
CA ALA A 202 26.50 1.60 21.28
C ALA A 202 27.54 0.46 21.22
N GLN A 203 27.29 -0.58 20.41
CA GLN A 203 28.26 -1.66 20.20
C GLN A 203 29.54 -1.16 19.51
N ALA A 204 29.42 -0.27 18.53
CA ALA A 204 30.58 0.31 17.86
C ALA A 204 31.44 1.14 18.82
N GLU A 205 30.82 1.91 19.72
CA GLU A 205 31.52 2.63 20.78
C GLU A 205 32.26 1.68 21.73
N GLU A 206 31.63 0.57 22.12
CA GLU A 206 32.27 -0.46 22.95
C GLU A 206 33.49 -1.09 22.27
N ILE A 207 33.35 -1.44 20.98
CA ILE A 207 34.47 -1.96 20.17
C ILE A 207 35.59 -0.93 20.08
N GLN A 208 35.25 0.36 19.92
CA GLN A 208 36.24 1.43 19.87
C GLN A 208 37.00 1.57 21.19
N LEU A 209 36.30 1.51 22.33
CA LEU A 209 36.91 1.50 23.66
C LEU A 209 37.83 0.29 23.83
N LEU A 210 37.37 -0.90 23.42
CA LEU A 210 38.15 -2.13 23.50
C LEU A 210 39.41 -2.04 22.64
N HIS A 211 39.32 -1.52 21.41
CA HIS A 211 40.48 -1.26 20.55
C HIS A 211 41.47 -0.27 21.16
N GLN A 212 40.99 0.79 21.82
CA GLN A 212 41.88 1.72 22.54
C GLN A 212 42.62 1.01 23.68
N ARG A 213 41.91 0.17 24.46
CA ARG A 213 42.50 -0.61 25.55
C ARG A 213 43.53 -1.62 25.05
N PHE A 214 43.24 -2.32 23.95
CA PHE A 214 44.20 -3.23 23.30
C PHE A 214 45.45 -2.50 22.84
N ARG A 215 45.30 -1.31 22.22
CA ARG A 215 46.46 -0.49 21.82
C ARG A 215 47.31 -0.09 23.02
N TYR A 216 46.68 0.34 24.11
CA TYR A 216 47.38 0.69 25.35
C TYR A 216 48.16 -0.50 25.92
N ILE A 217 47.50 -1.67 26.05
CA ILE A 217 48.14 -2.90 26.54
C ILE A 217 49.29 -3.30 25.62
N GLY A 218 49.10 -3.25 24.30
CA GLY A 218 50.15 -3.56 23.32
C GLY A 218 51.38 -2.67 23.48
N GLN A 219 51.19 -1.35 23.62
CA GLN A 219 52.28 -0.40 23.88
C GLN A 219 52.99 -0.67 25.21
N PHE A 220 52.22 -0.95 26.27
CA PHE A 220 52.77 -1.27 27.59
C PHE A 220 53.63 -2.54 27.56
N LEU A 221 53.11 -3.62 26.95
CA LEU A 221 53.82 -4.89 26.82
C LEU A 221 55.08 -4.75 25.96
N SER A 222 55.04 -3.99 24.87
CA SER A 222 56.25 -3.72 24.07
C SER A 222 57.33 -3.02 24.88
N ARG A 223 56.95 -2.01 25.68
CA ARG A 223 57.90 -1.29 26.53
C ARG A 223 58.47 -2.17 27.64
N GLU A 224 57.63 -2.98 28.28
CA GLU A 224 58.07 -3.92 29.31
C GLU A 224 58.98 -5.01 28.72
N GLY A 225 58.65 -5.52 27.54
CA GLY A 225 59.49 -6.45 26.80
C GLY A 225 60.87 -5.85 26.47
N GLU A 226 60.91 -4.61 25.99
CA GLU A 226 62.15 -3.89 25.72
C GLU A 226 63.02 -3.74 26.98
N ASN A 227 62.42 -3.36 28.11
CA ASN A 227 63.12 -3.27 29.40
C ASN A 227 63.67 -4.62 29.87
N ALA A 228 62.87 -5.69 29.75
CA ALA A 228 63.28 -7.03 30.16
C ALA A 228 64.44 -7.55 29.29
N PHE A 229 64.39 -7.32 27.97
CA PHE A 229 65.48 -7.66 27.06
C PHE A 229 66.77 -6.90 27.40
N GLN A 230 66.69 -5.59 27.64
CA GLN A 230 67.85 -4.80 28.06
C GLN A 230 68.45 -5.32 29.38
N SER A 231 67.59 -5.65 30.35
CA SER A 231 68.02 -6.21 31.64
C SER A 231 68.71 -7.57 31.48
N MET A 232 68.18 -8.45 30.61
CA MET A 232 68.84 -9.72 30.28
C MET A 232 70.20 -9.51 29.61
N PHE A 233 70.30 -8.57 28.66
CA PHE A 233 71.57 -8.25 28.01
C PHE A 233 72.61 -7.75 29.01
N ALA A 234 72.20 -6.88 29.95
CA ALA A 234 73.07 -6.43 31.03
C ALA A 234 73.53 -7.60 31.91
N GLY A 235 72.61 -8.49 32.32
CA GLY A 235 72.94 -9.69 33.08
C GLY A 235 73.88 -10.64 32.35
N ALA A 236 73.63 -10.91 31.06
CA ALA A 236 74.49 -11.75 30.22
C ALA A 236 75.91 -11.18 30.09
N ASN A 237 76.03 -9.85 29.95
CA ASN A 237 77.33 -9.19 29.94
C ASN A 237 78.07 -9.34 31.28
N VAL A 238 77.38 -9.22 32.42
CA VAL A 238 77.97 -9.46 33.74
C VAL A 238 78.44 -10.92 33.87
N ILE A 239 77.62 -11.88 33.44
CA ILE A 239 77.99 -13.31 33.45
C ILE A 239 79.21 -13.58 32.57
N CYS A 240 79.25 -13.02 31.35
CA CYS A 240 80.39 -13.13 30.46
C CYS A 240 81.66 -12.55 31.10
N HIS A 241 81.55 -11.37 31.72
CA HIS A 241 82.67 -10.75 32.44
C HIS A 241 83.19 -11.62 33.58
N ASN A 242 82.30 -12.12 34.44
CA ASN A 242 82.67 -13.01 35.54
C ASN A 242 83.26 -14.33 35.04
N THR A 243 82.73 -14.89 33.95
CA THR A 243 83.24 -16.12 33.35
C THR A 243 84.67 -15.91 32.80
N ASN A 244 84.93 -14.77 32.16
CA ASN A 244 86.28 -14.40 31.72
C ASN A 244 87.24 -14.22 32.90
N GLN A 245 86.79 -13.60 33.99
CA GLN A 245 87.58 -13.50 35.22
C GLN A 245 87.89 -14.88 35.82
N ILE A 246 86.90 -15.76 35.96
CA ILE A 246 87.10 -17.13 36.45
C ILE A 246 88.10 -17.88 35.56
N THR A 247 87.98 -17.73 34.24
CA THR A 247 88.91 -18.36 33.28
C THR A 247 90.34 -17.83 33.47
N SER A 248 90.51 -16.53 33.68
CA SER A 248 91.82 -15.92 33.95
C SER A 248 92.44 -16.41 35.27
N ILE A 249 91.63 -16.55 36.32
CA ILE A 249 92.05 -17.12 37.60
C ILE A 249 92.48 -18.58 37.43
N GLY A 250 91.72 -19.37 36.66
CA GLY A 250 92.09 -20.74 36.32
C GLY A 250 93.45 -20.85 35.60
N GLN A 251 93.74 -19.93 34.68
CA GLN A 251 95.05 -19.86 34.00
C GLN A 251 96.19 -19.50 34.96
N LEU A 252 95.96 -18.57 35.91
CA LEU A 252 96.93 -18.23 36.95
C LEU A 252 97.24 -19.44 37.86
N PHE A 253 96.22 -20.15 38.31
CA PHE A 253 96.42 -21.37 39.09
C PHE A 253 97.21 -22.44 38.31
N ALA A 254 96.92 -22.63 37.02
CA ALA A 254 97.67 -23.57 36.19
C ALA A 254 99.16 -23.19 36.07
N SER A 255 99.45 -21.89 35.97
CA SER A 255 100.81 -21.35 36.01
C SER A 255 101.50 -21.61 37.35
N GLU A 256 100.84 -21.30 38.47
CA GLU A 256 101.38 -21.55 39.81
C GLU A 256 101.67 -23.04 40.05
N LEU A 257 100.78 -23.93 39.63
CA LEU A 257 100.99 -25.37 39.76
C LEU A 257 102.27 -25.83 39.03
N LYS A 258 102.53 -25.26 37.85
CA LYS A 258 103.76 -25.53 37.08
C LYS A 258 105.01 -25.02 37.79
N THR A 259 104.92 -23.88 38.48
CA THR A 259 106.03 -23.36 39.30
C THR A 259 106.27 -24.21 40.55
N LEU A 260 105.21 -24.71 41.20
CA LEU A 260 105.31 -25.63 42.33
C LEU A 260 105.94 -26.96 41.92
N ASP A 261 105.55 -27.52 40.78
CA ASP A 261 106.15 -28.73 40.22
C ASP A 261 107.66 -28.55 39.98
N SER A 262 108.05 -27.43 39.36
CA SER A 262 109.46 -27.07 39.14
C SER A 262 110.23 -26.93 40.45
N THR A 263 109.60 -26.38 41.49
CA THR A 263 110.19 -26.22 42.83
C THR A 263 110.36 -27.57 43.52
N SER A 264 109.40 -28.48 43.36
CA SER A 264 109.46 -29.84 43.87
C SER A 264 110.65 -30.61 43.26
N VAL A 265 110.84 -30.49 41.92
CA VAL A 265 112.00 -31.07 41.22
C VAL A 265 113.33 -30.49 41.75
N LEU A 266 113.38 -29.19 42.04
CA LEU A 266 114.57 -28.56 42.63
C LEU A 266 114.86 -29.09 44.05
N ILE A 267 113.83 -29.28 44.87
CA ILE A 267 113.96 -29.88 46.21
C ILE A 267 114.47 -31.33 46.10
N GLU A 268 113.96 -32.13 45.15
CA GLU A 268 114.46 -33.49 44.92
C GLU A 268 115.95 -33.48 44.54
N LYS A 269 116.36 -32.55 43.67
CA LYS A 269 117.75 -32.40 43.24
C LYS A 269 118.67 -31.98 44.38
N SER A 270 118.23 -31.04 45.21
CA SER A 270 118.96 -30.59 46.40
C SER A 270 119.09 -31.72 47.43
N SER A 271 118.02 -32.49 47.64
CA SER A 271 118.03 -33.69 48.50
C SER A 271 119.04 -34.75 48.02
N ARG A 272 119.11 -35.03 46.71
CA ARG A 272 120.15 -35.92 46.15
C ARG A 272 121.56 -35.38 46.36
N GLN A 273 121.77 -34.07 46.21
CA GLN A 273 123.07 -33.44 46.45
C GLN A 273 123.50 -33.54 47.91
N VAL A 274 122.61 -33.25 48.86
CA VAL A 274 122.88 -33.43 50.29
C VAL A 274 123.23 -34.89 50.58
N ARG A 275 122.52 -35.85 49.98
CA ARG A 275 122.81 -37.28 50.12
C ARG A 275 124.19 -37.65 49.57
N GLN A 276 124.58 -37.13 48.41
CA GLN A 276 125.91 -37.36 47.83
C GLN A 276 127.03 -36.72 48.66
N LEU A 277 126.85 -35.50 49.14
CA LEU A 277 127.80 -34.82 50.01
C LEU A 277 127.97 -35.56 51.34
N SER A 278 126.88 -36.05 51.92
CA SER A 278 126.93 -36.87 53.13
C SER A 278 127.71 -38.17 52.89
N LEU A 279 127.53 -38.82 51.73
CA LEU A 279 128.29 -40.01 51.34
C LEU A 279 129.79 -39.70 51.13
N GLN A 280 130.11 -38.59 50.48
CA GLN A 280 131.50 -38.16 50.28
C GLN A 280 132.19 -37.81 51.60
N ALA A 281 131.50 -37.14 52.52
CA ALA A 281 132.03 -36.86 53.86
C ALA A 281 132.33 -38.16 54.63
N SER A 282 131.41 -39.13 54.61
CA SER A 282 131.62 -40.45 55.22
C SER A 282 132.82 -41.20 54.63
N ILE A 283 133.05 -41.08 53.32
CA ILE A 283 134.16 -41.76 52.64
C ILE A 283 135.50 -41.05 52.90
N ALA A 284 135.53 -39.70 52.92
CA ALA A 284 136.74 -38.93 53.18
C ALA A 284 137.26 -39.14 54.61
N ILE A 285 136.37 -39.20 55.59
CA ILE A 285 136.71 -39.48 56.99
C ILE A 285 137.34 -40.87 57.14
N ASN A 286 136.91 -41.86 56.36
CA ASN A 286 137.39 -43.23 56.50
C ASN A 286 138.76 -43.51 55.84
N LYS A 287 139.35 -42.53 55.12
CA LYS A 287 140.60 -42.75 54.35
C LYS A 287 141.85 -42.08 54.91
N GLN A 288 141.79 -41.24 55.95
CA GLN A 288 142.98 -40.58 56.51
C GLN A 288 143.01 -40.57 58.05
N ASN A 289 143.98 -41.35 58.57
CA ASN A 289 144.57 -41.39 59.92
C ASN A 289 143.90 -42.22 61.03
N GLY A 290 144.69 -43.17 61.54
CA GLY A 290 144.52 -43.81 62.84
C GLY A 290 145.16 -42.99 63.98
N ALA A 291 144.68 -43.29 65.19
CA ALA A 291 144.97 -42.74 66.52
C ALA A 291 144.07 -41.58 67.01
N GLU A 292 142.98 -42.01 67.67
CA GLU A 292 142.16 -41.40 68.74
C GLU A 292 141.80 -39.90 68.71
N THR A 293 140.54 -39.62 68.36
CA THR A 293 139.57 -38.98 69.27
C THR A 293 138.17 -39.46 68.95
N THR A 294 137.47 -39.89 69.98
CA THR A 294 136.04 -40.18 70.05
C THR A 294 135.19 -38.92 69.81
N GLY A 295 134.08 -39.09 69.10
CA GLY A 295 133.03 -38.07 68.97
C GLY A 295 132.59 -37.85 67.52
N PHE A 296 131.31 -38.13 67.24
CA PHE A 296 130.60 -37.92 65.97
C PHE A 296 130.49 -39.10 65.00
N SER A 297 130.39 -40.33 65.52
CA SER A 297 129.53 -41.35 64.91
C SER A 297 128.14 -41.34 65.57
N LEU A 298 127.31 -40.34 65.26
CA LEU A 298 125.86 -40.47 65.37
C LEU A 298 125.18 -39.38 64.55
N ILE A 299 124.04 -39.75 63.94
CA ILE A 299 123.13 -38.97 63.10
C ILE A 299 123.50 -39.03 61.61
N VAL A 300 123.00 -40.04 60.90
CA VAL A 300 121.89 -39.86 59.95
C VAL A 300 121.10 -41.17 59.87
N GLY A 301 119.89 -41.15 60.41
CA GLY A 301 118.74 -41.90 59.88
C GLY A 301 117.97 -40.99 58.93
#